data_AF-A0A2Z4L9I7-F1
#
_entry.id   AF-A0A2Z4L9I7-F1
#
_cell.length_a   1.000
_cell.length_b   1.000
_cell.length_c   1.000
_cell.angle_alpha   90.00
_cell.angle_beta   90.00
_cell.angle_gamma   90.00
#
_symmetry.space_group_name_H-M   'P 1'
#
loop_
_entity.id
_entity.type
_entity.pdbx_description
1 polymer ?
#
loop_
_entity_poly.entity_id
_entity_poly.type
_entity_poly.pdbx_seq_one_letter_code
_entity_poly.pdbx_strand_id
1 'polypeptide(L)'
;MKRINKIIKALLLVALIVAIISVIYLVVIHNPGEDYTEFYLLDSNNDTTDYPTNVTQYSIEKIIIGIINKEHKQVNYTVKVKKDGYLQAEYNYTLDNNEKIETPYYLNNANVLGNDQLLVVELYKDDIDAPYRTLNLRYNVVK
;
A
#
# COMPACT_ATOMS: atom_id res chain seq x y z
N MET A 1 8.30 46.56 -38.32
CA MET A 1 7.04 45.96 -37.82
C MET A 1 6.64 44.66 -38.52
N LYS A 2 6.43 44.60 -39.85
CA LYS A 2 5.96 43.36 -40.54
C LYS A 2 6.86 42.12 -40.38
N ARG A 3 8.19 42.27 -40.41
CA ARG A 3 9.15 41.14 -40.21
C ARG A 3 9.11 40.59 -38.78
N ILE A 4 9.02 41.47 -37.78
CA ILE A 4 8.92 41.11 -36.36
C ILE A 4 7.63 40.31 -36.12
N ASN A 5 6.50 40.77 -36.65
CA ASN A 5 5.22 40.04 -36.54
C ASN A 5 5.29 38.65 -37.21
N LYS A 6 6.01 38.51 -38.32
CA LYS A 6 6.22 37.22 -39.00
C LYS A 6 7.06 36.26 -38.14
N ILE A 7 8.12 36.78 -37.50
CA ILE A 7 8.98 36.00 -36.59
C ILE A 7 8.18 35.56 -35.35
N ILE A 8 7.42 36.47 -34.74
CA ILE A 8 6.59 36.16 -33.56
C ILE A 8 5.53 35.10 -33.88
N LYS A 9 4.85 35.20 -35.04
CA LYS A 9 3.88 34.19 -35.48
C LYS A 9 4.52 32.82 -35.71
N ALA A 10 5.70 32.79 -36.34
CA ALA A 10 6.42 31.54 -36.56
C ALA A 10 6.84 30.90 -35.23
N LEU A 11 7.34 31.69 -34.29
CA LEU A 11 7.71 31.22 -32.95
C LEU A 11 6.51 30.65 -32.20
N LEU A 12 5.36 31.34 -32.23
CA LEU A 12 4.11 30.86 -31.63
C LEU A 12 3.64 29.54 -32.22
N LEU A 13 3.74 29.38 -33.55
CA LEU A 13 3.36 28.14 -34.22
C LEU A 13 4.25 26.97 -33.76
N VAL A 14 5.57 27.20 -33.68
CA VAL A 14 6.52 26.19 -33.19
C VAL A 14 6.23 25.84 -31.73
N ALA A 15 6.00 26.83 -30.87
CA ALA A 15 5.66 26.60 -29.47
C ALA A 15 4.37 25.78 -29.32
N LEU A 16 3.35 26.06 -30.15
CA LEU A 16 2.10 25.30 -30.17
C LEU A 16 2.34 23.83 -30.58
N ILE A 17 3.15 23.60 -31.62
CA ILE A 17 3.48 22.25 -32.07
C ILE A 17 4.24 21.49 -30.97
N VAL A 18 5.22 22.12 -30.32
CA VAL A 18 5.97 21.51 -29.20
C VAL A 18 5.04 21.17 -28.03
N ALA A 19 4.10 22.06 -27.68
CA ALA A 19 3.12 21.81 -26.63
C ALA A 19 2.24 20.61 -26.95
N ILE A 20 1.72 20.51 -28.19
CA ILE A 20 0.91 19.38 -28.64
C ILE A 20 1.71 18.07 -28.57
N ILE A 21 2.95 18.06 -29.07
CA ILE A 21 3.82 16.89 -29.00
C ILE A 21 4.08 16.47 -27.55
N SER A 22 4.30 17.43 -26.65
CA SER A 22 4.54 17.15 -25.23
C SER A 22 3.32 16.53 -24.56
N VAL A 23 2.11 17.01 -24.87
CA VAL A 23 0.87 16.41 -24.35
C VAL A 23 0.67 14.99 -24.89
N ILE A 24 0.90 14.78 -26.19
CA ILE A 24 0.84 13.43 -26.79
C ILE A 24 1.86 12.51 -26.11
N TYR A 25 3.07 12.98 -25.88
CA TYR A 25 4.12 12.23 -25.19
C TYR A 25 3.67 11.80 -23.78
N LEU A 26 3.12 12.72 -22.99
CA LEU A 26 2.63 12.44 -21.63
C LEU A 26 1.45 11.47 -21.57
N VAL A 27 0.59 11.45 -22.59
CA VAL A 27 -0.58 10.56 -22.64
C VAL A 27 -0.22 9.17 -23.19
N VAL A 28 0.65 9.11 -24.20
CA VAL A 28 1.02 7.85 -24.86
C VAL A 28 2.02 7.06 -24.01
N ILE A 29 3.04 7.73 -23.48
CA ILE A 29 3.90 7.12 -22.48
C ILE A 29 3.14 7.20 -21.18
N HIS A 30 2.43 6.11 -20.86
CA HIS A 30 2.14 5.81 -19.48
C HIS A 30 3.50 5.76 -18.77
N ASN A 31 3.84 6.83 -18.05
CA ASN A 31 4.56 6.65 -16.81
C ASN A 31 3.50 6.08 -15.89
N PRO A 32 3.42 4.75 -15.69
CA PRO A 32 2.82 4.34 -14.44
C PRO A 32 3.56 5.12 -13.35
N GLY A 33 2.84 5.62 -12.35
CA GLY A 33 3.48 6.31 -11.22
C GLY A 33 4.62 5.46 -10.65
N GLU A 34 5.43 6.04 -9.77
CA GLU A 34 6.52 5.33 -9.09
C GLU A 34 6.10 3.92 -8.68
N ASP A 35 6.93 2.90 -8.97
CA ASP A 35 6.66 1.51 -8.59
C ASP A 35 6.24 1.45 -7.12
N TYR A 36 5.03 0.95 -6.84
CA TYR A 36 4.52 0.88 -5.48
C TYR A 36 3.68 -0.37 -5.23
N THR A 37 3.77 -0.93 -4.03
CA THR A 37 2.83 -1.93 -3.53
C THR A 37 1.75 -1.24 -2.69
N GLU A 38 0.48 -1.55 -2.92
CA GLU A 38 -0.56 -1.23 -1.95
C GLU A 38 -0.52 -2.24 -0.80
N PHE A 39 -0.57 -1.72 0.41
CA PHE A 39 -0.54 -2.52 1.63
C PHE A 39 -1.53 -1.93 2.61
N TYR A 40 -2.53 -2.70 3.01
CA TYR A 40 -3.64 -2.24 3.84
C TYR A 40 -4.14 -3.33 4.78
N LEU A 41 -4.90 -2.92 5.78
CA LEU A 41 -5.69 -3.80 6.64
C LEU A 41 -7.17 -3.60 6.31
N LEU A 42 -7.98 -4.63 6.50
CA LEU A 42 -9.44 -4.52 6.56
C LEU A 42 -9.95 -5.16 7.85
N ASP A 43 -11.09 -4.69 8.30
CA ASP A 43 -11.88 -5.30 9.37
C ASP A 43 -12.56 -6.61 8.90
N SER A 44 -13.37 -7.20 9.78
CA SER A 44 -14.10 -8.44 9.50
C SER A 44 -15.16 -8.29 8.40
N ASN A 45 -15.59 -7.06 8.09
CA ASN A 45 -16.58 -6.71 7.09
C ASN A 45 -15.94 -6.30 5.74
N ASN A 46 -14.63 -6.51 5.59
CA ASN A 46 -13.86 -6.10 4.41
C ASN A 46 -13.87 -4.58 4.18
N ASP A 47 -14.02 -3.77 5.24
CA ASP A 47 -13.91 -2.31 5.19
C ASP A 47 -12.68 -1.82 6.00
N THR A 48 -12.36 -0.54 5.87
CA THR A 48 -11.25 0.14 6.54
C THR A 48 -11.70 1.02 7.70
N THR A 49 -12.99 1.00 8.03
CA THR A 49 -13.60 1.98 8.93
C THR A 49 -13.80 1.46 10.35
N ASP A 50 -13.94 0.15 10.55
CA ASP A 50 -14.35 -0.43 11.84
C ASP A 50 -13.36 -1.49 12.33
N TYR A 51 -12.08 -1.13 12.40
CA TYR A 51 -11.08 -2.02 13.00
C TYR A 51 -11.42 -2.31 14.46
N PRO A 52 -11.15 -3.53 14.95
CA PRO A 52 -11.43 -3.91 16.33
C PRO A 52 -10.58 -3.08 17.30
N THR A 53 -11.16 -2.00 17.82
CA THR A 53 -10.51 -1.10 18.80
C THR A 53 -10.73 -1.55 20.23
N ASN A 54 -11.83 -2.25 20.50
CA ASN A 54 -12.10 -2.89 21.78
C ASN A 54 -12.40 -4.37 21.52
N VAL A 55 -11.50 -5.22 21.98
CA VAL A 55 -11.57 -6.66 21.79
C VAL A 55 -11.93 -7.32 23.11
N THR A 56 -12.90 -8.23 23.10
CA THR A 56 -13.28 -8.97 24.30
C THR A 56 -12.22 -10.01 24.64
N GLN A 57 -11.93 -10.17 25.93
CA GLN A 57 -11.02 -11.22 26.41
C GLN A 57 -11.54 -12.60 25.95
N TYR A 58 -10.63 -13.48 25.53
CA TYR A 58 -10.95 -14.80 24.98
C TYR A 58 -11.77 -14.77 23.67
N SER A 59 -11.95 -13.62 23.03
CA SER A 59 -12.49 -13.56 21.67
C SER A 59 -11.38 -13.77 20.62
N ILE A 60 -11.83 -14.13 19.43
CA ILE A 60 -11.00 -14.21 18.23
C ILE A 60 -11.56 -13.18 17.26
N GLU A 61 -10.79 -12.14 16.99
CA GLU A 61 -11.15 -11.12 16.00
C GLU A 61 -10.46 -11.40 14.68
N LYS A 62 -11.17 -11.19 13.58
CA LYS A 62 -10.63 -11.36 12.22
C LYS A 62 -10.20 -10.01 11.67
N ILE A 63 -8.96 -9.92 11.20
CA ILE A 63 -8.42 -8.81 10.42
C ILE A 63 -7.97 -9.38 9.09
N ILE A 64 -8.06 -8.62 8.01
CA ILE A 64 -7.58 -9.04 6.69
C ILE A 64 -6.38 -8.18 6.31
N ILE A 65 -5.30 -8.82 5.89
CA ILE A 65 -4.10 -8.14 5.42
C ILE A 65 -4.12 -8.20 3.89
N GLY A 66 -4.18 -7.03 3.25
CA GLY A 66 -4.24 -6.91 1.79
C GLY A 66 -2.92 -6.43 1.20
N ILE A 67 -2.51 -7.06 0.10
CA ILE A 67 -1.35 -6.65 -0.71
C ILE A 67 -1.78 -6.59 -2.17
N ILE A 68 -1.45 -5.50 -2.87
CA ILE A 68 -1.59 -5.39 -4.33
C ILE A 68 -0.26 -4.94 -4.91
N ASN A 69 0.32 -5.78 -5.77
CA ASN A 69 1.58 -5.45 -6.41
C ASN A 69 1.35 -4.47 -7.57
N LYS A 70 1.92 -3.26 -7.51
CA LYS A 70 1.97 -2.32 -8.65
C LYS A 70 3.41 -1.88 -8.93
N GLU A 71 4.35 -2.82 -8.80
CA GLU A 71 5.78 -2.58 -9.03
C GLU A 71 6.21 -2.91 -10.47
N HIS A 72 5.25 -3.15 -11.40
CA HIS A 72 5.51 -3.45 -12.82
C HIS A 72 6.31 -4.72 -13.11
N LYS A 73 6.59 -5.52 -12.08
CA LYS A 73 7.31 -6.79 -12.15
C LYS A 73 6.77 -7.75 -11.11
N GLN A 74 7.13 -9.02 -11.24
CA GLN A 74 6.91 -10.00 -10.18
C GLN A 74 7.81 -9.67 -8.98
N VAL A 75 7.24 -9.72 -7.78
CA VAL A 75 7.93 -9.36 -6.53
C VAL A 75 7.64 -10.41 -5.45
N ASN A 76 8.66 -10.72 -4.64
CA ASN A 76 8.49 -11.55 -3.46
C ASN A 76 8.20 -10.68 -2.24
N TYR A 77 7.14 -11.01 -1.52
CA TYR A 77 6.71 -10.30 -0.32
C TYR A 77 6.73 -11.25 0.87
N THR A 78 7.23 -10.74 2.00
CA THR A 78 7.11 -11.41 3.30
C THR A 78 6.35 -10.50 4.24
N VAL A 79 5.20 -10.96 4.73
CA VAL A 79 4.41 -10.28 5.75
C VAL A 79 4.77 -10.84 7.11
N LYS A 80 5.16 -9.98 8.05
CA LYS A 80 5.41 -10.34 9.44
C LYS A 80 4.41 -9.62 10.34
N VAL A 81 3.66 -10.40 11.10
CA VAL A 81 2.73 -9.88 12.11
C VAL A 81 3.41 -9.99 13.47
N LYS A 82 3.61 -8.86 14.14
CA LYS A 82 4.22 -8.78 15.47
C LYS A 82 3.22 -8.21 16.46
N LYS A 83 3.18 -8.78 17.66
CA LYS A 83 2.42 -8.26 18.80
C LYS A 83 3.40 -8.03 19.94
N ASP A 84 3.41 -6.82 20.50
CA ASP A 84 4.34 -6.40 21.56
C ASP A 84 5.83 -6.68 21.24
N GLY A 85 6.19 -6.58 19.95
CA GLY A 85 7.54 -6.86 19.45
C GLY A 85 7.84 -8.33 19.14
N TYR A 86 6.95 -9.27 19.50
CA TYR A 86 7.11 -10.69 19.24
C TYR A 86 6.40 -11.12 17.96
N LEU A 87 7.10 -11.86 17.10
CA LEU A 87 6.55 -12.43 15.88
C LEU A 87 5.42 -13.43 16.21
N GLN A 88 4.24 -13.20 15.63
CA GLN A 88 3.05 -14.03 15.78
C GLN A 88 2.79 -14.89 14.53
N ALA A 89 3.00 -14.30 13.35
CA ALA A 89 2.78 -14.98 12.08
C ALA A 89 3.71 -14.41 11.00
N GLU A 90 4.04 -15.26 10.03
CA GLU A 90 4.78 -14.89 8.84
C GLU A 90 4.12 -15.52 7.61
N TYR A 91 3.97 -14.74 6.55
CA TYR A 91 3.40 -15.19 5.27
C TYR A 91 4.32 -14.78 4.12
N ASN A 92 4.52 -15.69 3.17
CA ASN A 92 5.35 -15.45 1.99
C ASN A 92 4.49 -15.52 0.73
N TYR A 93 4.61 -14.52 -0.13
CA TYR A 93 3.84 -14.40 -1.36
C TYR A 93 4.75 -13.98 -2.51
N THR A 94 4.59 -14.61 -3.67
CA THR A 94 5.14 -14.10 -4.93
C THR A 94 3.97 -13.58 -5.74
N LEU A 95 3.97 -12.29 -6.06
CA LEU A 95 2.86 -11.64 -6.74
C LEU A 95 3.31 -11.09 -8.09
N ASP A 96 2.58 -11.39 -9.16
CA ASP A 96 2.74 -10.77 -10.46
C ASP A 96 2.25 -9.31 -10.45
N ASN A 97 2.58 -8.54 -11.49
CA ASN A 97 2.14 -7.15 -11.58
C ASN A 97 0.61 -7.05 -11.62
N ASN A 98 0.05 -6.16 -10.80
CA ASN A 98 -1.38 -5.99 -10.50
C ASN A 98 -2.06 -7.16 -9.80
N GLU A 99 -1.32 -8.17 -9.35
CA GLU A 99 -1.89 -9.27 -8.56
C GLU A 99 -2.21 -8.80 -7.13
N LYS A 100 -3.35 -9.28 -6.62
CA LYS A 100 -3.88 -8.96 -5.29
C LYS A 100 -4.01 -10.23 -4.46
N ILE A 101 -3.59 -10.16 -3.20
CA ILE A 101 -3.84 -11.20 -2.20
C ILE A 101 -4.42 -10.58 -0.92
N GLU A 102 -5.35 -11.29 -0.29
CA GLU A 102 -5.95 -10.93 0.99
C GLU A 102 -5.86 -12.11 1.95
N THR A 103 -5.16 -11.91 3.06
CA THR A 103 -4.86 -12.97 4.03
C THR A 103 -5.58 -12.70 5.33
N PRO A 104 -6.49 -13.58 5.77
CA PRO A 104 -7.12 -13.44 7.08
C PRO A 104 -6.09 -13.74 8.19
N TYR A 105 -5.98 -12.80 9.13
CA TYR A 105 -5.26 -12.95 10.39
C TYR A 105 -6.25 -12.96 11.55
N TYR A 106 -6.14 -13.96 12.41
CA TYR A 106 -7.01 -14.13 13.57
C TYR A 106 -6.27 -13.66 14.82
N LEU A 107 -6.70 -12.53 15.36
CA LEU A 107 -6.14 -11.96 16.58
C LEU A 107 -6.67 -12.73 17.79
N ASN A 108 -5.78 -13.48 18.44
CA ASN A 108 -6.10 -14.20 19.67
C ASN A 108 -5.69 -13.39 20.91
N ASN A 109 -6.67 -13.01 21.73
CA ASN A 109 -6.46 -12.27 22.98
C ASN A 109 -6.86 -13.09 24.21
N ALA A 110 -6.44 -14.36 24.26
CA ALA A 110 -6.80 -15.27 25.35
C ALA A 110 -6.47 -14.72 26.75
N ASN A 111 -5.27 -14.17 26.99
CA ASN A 111 -4.79 -14.00 28.37
C ASN A 111 -4.33 -12.59 28.76
N VAL A 112 -4.52 -11.58 27.91
CA VAL A 112 -3.96 -10.23 28.13
C VAL A 112 -5.09 -9.23 28.26
N LEU A 113 -5.39 -8.79 29.48
CA LEU A 113 -6.20 -7.61 29.72
C LEU A 113 -5.28 -6.38 29.68
N GLY A 114 -5.69 -5.33 28.99
CA GLY A 114 -4.87 -4.12 28.90
C GLY A 114 -5.34 -3.17 27.81
N ASN A 115 -4.99 -1.90 27.98
CA ASN A 115 -5.24 -0.86 27.00
C ASN A 115 -4.03 -0.69 26.09
N ASP A 116 -4.24 -0.09 24.92
CA ASP A 116 -3.18 0.28 23.97
C ASP A 116 -2.25 -0.86 23.53
N GLN A 117 -2.79 -2.07 23.37
CA GLN A 117 -2.08 -3.16 22.72
C GLN A 117 -1.73 -2.77 21.29
N LEU A 118 -0.52 -3.13 20.84
CA LEU A 118 -0.02 -2.77 19.52
C LEU A 118 0.23 -4.03 18.67
N LEU A 119 -0.51 -4.14 17.58
CA LEU A 119 -0.24 -5.07 16.50
C LEU A 119 0.51 -4.31 15.39
N VAL A 120 1.71 -4.78 15.07
CA VAL A 120 2.55 -4.25 14.00
C VAL A 120 2.55 -5.25 12.85
N VAL A 121 2.14 -4.83 11.67
CA VAL A 121 2.17 -5.63 10.45
C VAL A 121 3.20 -5.02 9.51
N GLU A 122 4.28 -5.74 9.26
CA GLU A 122 5.38 -5.31 8.40
C GLU A 122 5.33 -6.08 7.08
N LEU A 123 5.48 -5.35 5.98
CA LEU A 123 5.67 -5.90 4.65
C LEU A 123 7.13 -5.74 4.28
N TYR A 124 7.79 -6.85 3.98
CA TYR A 124 9.14 -6.91 3.44
C TYR A 124 9.06 -7.19 1.94
N LYS A 125 10.01 -6.65 1.18
CA LYS A 125 10.07 -6.75 -0.27
C LYS A 125 11.40 -7.38 -0.67
N ASP A 126 11.34 -8.45 -1.44
CA ASP A 126 12.48 -9.27 -1.84
C ASP A 126 13.36 -9.62 -0.62
N ASP A 127 14.69 -9.67 -0.79
CA ASP A 127 15.64 -9.98 0.27
C ASP A 127 16.11 -8.73 1.04
N ILE A 128 15.25 -7.71 1.16
CA ILE A 128 15.57 -6.48 1.90
C ILE A 128 15.26 -6.69 3.40
N ASP A 129 16.29 -6.55 4.24
CA ASP A 129 16.18 -6.72 5.70
C ASP A 129 15.36 -5.62 6.41
N ALA A 130 15.13 -4.49 5.75
CA ALA A 130 14.30 -3.40 6.27
C ALA A 130 12.84 -3.57 5.81
N PRO A 131 11.85 -3.28 6.69
CA PRO A 131 10.45 -3.32 6.28
C PRO A 131 10.20 -2.28 5.18
N TYR A 132 9.62 -2.73 4.07
CA TYR A 132 9.21 -1.89 2.95
C TYR A 132 8.01 -1.00 3.33
N ARG A 133 7.03 -1.57 4.06
CA ARG A 133 5.91 -0.82 4.64
C ARG A 133 5.56 -1.38 6.02
N THR A 134 4.97 -0.54 6.87
CA THR A 134 4.54 -0.92 8.22
C THR A 134 3.17 -0.34 8.50
N LEU A 135 2.26 -1.18 9.00
CA LEU A 135 0.95 -0.79 9.48
C LEU A 135 0.86 -1.09 10.98
N ASN A 136 0.27 -0.16 11.71
CA ASN A 136 0.13 -0.25 13.16
C ASN A 136 -1.35 -0.23 13.50
N LEU A 137 -1.83 -1.26 14.19
CA LEU A 137 -3.17 -1.33 14.74
C LEU A 137 -3.09 -1.30 16.26
N ARG A 138 -3.73 -0.28 16.85
CA ARG A 138 -3.89 -0.17 18.31
C ARG A 138 -5.27 -0.66 18.71
N TYR A 139 -5.33 -1.43 19.79
CA TYR A 139 -6.57 -1.96 20.31
C TYR A 139 -6.50 -2.16 21.83
N ASN A 140 -7.65 -2.18 22.49
CA ASN A 140 -7.81 -2.47 23.91
C ASN A 140 -8.37 -3.89 24.06
N VAL A 141 -7.96 -4.59 25.12
CA VAL A 141 -8.59 -5.84 25.52
C VAL A 141 -9.43 -5.59 26.78
N VAL A 142 -10.74 -5.66 26.60
CA VAL A 142 -11.75 -5.47 27.64
C VAL A 142 -12.30 -6.82 28.12
N LYS A 143 -12.89 -6.85 29.31
CA LYS A 143 -13.53 -8.06 29.86
C LYS A 143 -14.84 -8.39 29.16
#